data_AF-A0A3D3FBN4-F1
#
_entry.id   AF-A0A3D3FBN4-F1
#
_cell.length_a   1.000
_cell.length_b   1.000
_cell.length_c   1.000
_cell.angle_alpha   90.00
_cell.angle_beta   90.00
_cell.angle_gamma   90.00
#
_symmetry.space_group_name_H-M   'P 1'
#
loop_
_entity.id
_entity.type
_entity.pdbx_description
1 polymer ?
#
loop_
_entity_poly.entity_id
_entity_poly.type
_entity_poly.pdbx_seq_one_letter_code
_entity_poly.pdbx_strand_id
1 'polypeptide(L)'
;FTSGRSENKLENIRYKMLREGVPVIKENSCCWFLCKVTDSMETPTHTVFLAEILAGSDKTVGDPMTYAYYHKVIKGNAPKNAPTYQEPDPDLSGNDGDSFICRICKYVYSDSSVPFEELPDDWVCPICGAPKSAFQRKTPST
;
A
#
# COMPACT_ATOMS: atom_id res chain seq x y z
N PHE A 1 7.14 -4.58 -0.03
CA PHE A 1 5.87 -5.29 -0.21
C PHE A 1 6.01 -6.64 0.48
N THR A 2 5.09 -7.01 1.36
CA THR A 2 5.11 -8.29 2.11
C THR A 2 3.97 -9.18 1.62
N SER A 3 4.20 -10.49 1.55
CA SER A 3 3.17 -11.47 1.16
C SER A 3 2.46 -12.01 2.40
N GLY A 4 1.15 -12.31 2.29
CA GLY A 4 0.42 -12.99 3.36
C GLY A 4 0.90 -14.43 3.61
N ARG A 5 1.71 -14.99 2.69
CA ARG A 5 2.37 -16.29 2.89
C ARG A 5 3.49 -16.25 3.92
N SER A 6 4.19 -15.12 4.04
CA SER A 6 5.39 -14.98 4.86
C SER A 6 5.16 -14.13 6.11
N GLU A 7 4.18 -13.22 6.09
CA GLU A 7 3.92 -12.27 7.17
C GLU A 7 2.44 -12.29 7.55
N ASN A 8 2.17 -12.22 8.86
CA ASN A 8 0.80 -12.10 9.36
C ASN A 8 0.29 -10.67 9.20
N LYS A 9 -0.33 -10.39 8.06
CA LYS A 9 -0.90 -9.06 7.77
C LYS A 9 -2.03 -8.63 8.71
N LEU A 10 -2.62 -9.56 9.46
CA LEU A 10 -3.75 -9.29 10.34
C LEU A 10 -3.34 -9.02 11.80
N GLU A 11 -2.08 -9.22 12.16
CA GLU A 11 -1.61 -9.19 13.55
C GLU A 11 -1.97 -7.90 14.31
N ASN A 12 -1.92 -6.75 13.62
CA ASN A 12 -2.20 -5.44 14.19
C ASN A 12 -3.44 -4.76 13.59
N ILE A 13 -4.31 -5.54 12.95
CA ILE A 13 -5.53 -5.03 12.30
C ILE A 13 -6.75 -5.44 13.11
N ARG A 14 -7.70 -4.53 13.31
CA ARG A 14 -8.99 -4.90 13.91
C ARG A 14 -9.88 -5.58 12.87
N TYR A 15 -10.17 -6.87 13.07
CA TYR A 15 -11.08 -7.64 12.21
C TYR A 15 -12.10 -8.45 13.02
N LYS A 16 -13.10 -8.99 12.33
CA LYS A 16 -14.05 -9.99 12.83
C LYS A 16 -13.96 -11.22 11.92
N MET A 17 -13.80 -12.41 12.50
CA MET A 17 -13.96 -13.64 11.73
C MET A 17 -15.43 -13.95 11.51
N LEU A 18 -15.80 -14.20 10.26
CA LEU A 18 -17.11 -14.77 9.91
C LEU A 18 -17.13 -16.28 10.20
N ARG A 19 -18.32 -16.88 10.19
CA ARG A 19 -18.47 -18.33 10.44
C ARG A 19 -17.78 -19.18 9.37
N GLU A 20 -17.66 -18.61 8.17
CA GLU A 20 -17.02 -19.17 6.99
C GLU A 20 -15.48 -19.12 7.06
N GLY A 21 -14.92 -18.54 8.13
CA GLY A 21 -13.45 -18.42 8.29
C GLY A 21 -12.83 -17.28 7.51
N VAL A 22 -13.63 -16.34 6.99
CA VAL A 22 -13.14 -15.16 6.26
C VAL A 22 -13.08 -13.95 7.21
N PRO A 23 -11.95 -13.21 7.29
CA PRO A 23 -11.84 -12.01 8.11
C PRO A 23 -12.52 -10.82 7.45
N VAL A 24 -13.31 -10.08 8.22
CA VAL A 24 -13.85 -8.76 7.86
C VAL A 24 -13.08 -7.69 8.60
N ILE A 25 -12.35 -6.85 7.86
CA ILE A 25 -11.59 -5.72 8.39
C ILE A 25 -12.56 -4.63 8.86
N LYS A 26 -12.37 -4.12 10.08
CA LYS A 26 -13.26 -3.12 10.71
C LYS A 26 -12.76 -1.68 10.57
N GLU A 27 -11.51 -1.50 10.19
CA GLU A 27 -10.88 -0.19 10.05
C GLU A 27 -10.61 0.15 8.58
N ASN A 28 -10.72 1.44 8.26
CA ASN A 28 -10.44 1.98 6.93
C ASN A 28 -11.15 1.23 5.77
N SER A 29 -12.33 0.67 6.04
CA SER A 29 -13.13 -0.10 5.07
C SER A 29 -14.51 0.53 4.96
N CYS A 30 -14.91 0.89 3.74
CA CYS A 30 -16.21 1.54 3.53
C CYS A 30 -17.38 0.55 3.59
N CYS A 31 -17.19 -0.64 3.04
CA CYS A 31 -18.12 -1.75 3.07
C CYS A 31 -17.35 -3.04 2.80
N TRP A 32 -18.01 -4.18 3.02
CA TRP A 32 -17.48 -5.51 2.72
C TRP A 32 -18.57 -6.38 2.09
N PHE A 33 -18.14 -7.38 1.32
CA PHE A 33 -18.99 -8.43 0.77
C PHE A 33 -18.35 -9.79 1.08
N LEU A 34 -19.15 -10.75 1.50
CA LEU A 34 -18.79 -12.17 1.54
C LEU A 34 -19.28 -12.79 0.24
N CYS A 35 -18.35 -13.33 -0.53
CA CYS A 35 -18.67 -13.94 -1.82
C CYS A 35 -18.28 -15.42 -1.86
N LYS A 36 -19.06 -16.22 -2.57
CA LYS A 36 -18.74 -17.60 -2.93
C LYS A 36 -18.28 -17.65 -4.37
N VAL A 37 -17.07 -18.11 -4.62
CA VAL A 37 -16.55 -18.29 -5.98
C VAL A 37 -17.38 -19.37 -6.69
N THR A 38 -17.94 -19.02 -7.84
CA THR A 38 -18.74 -19.92 -8.68
C THR A 38 -17.98 -20.35 -9.92
N ASP A 39 -17.09 -19.50 -10.43
CA ASP A 39 -16.27 -19.78 -11.61
C ASP A 39 -14.97 -18.97 -11.61
N SER A 40 -14.01 -19.33 -12.46
CA SER A 40 -12.75 -18.62 -12.63
C SER A 40 -12.24 -18.68 -14.07
N MET A 41 -11.65 -17.58 -14.54
CA MET A 41 -11.00 -17.49 -15.84
C MET A 41 -9.53 -17.16 -15.66
N GLU A 42 -8.65 -18.03 -16.17
CA GLU A 42 -7.20 -17.82 -16.16
C GLU A 42 -6.78 -16.87 -17.29
N THR A 43 -5.93 -15.91 -16.96
CA THR A 43 -5.22 -15.05 -17.92
C THR A 43 -3.71 -15.24 -17.74
N PRO A 44 -2.84 -14.73 -18.63
CA PRO A 44 -1.40 -14.96 -18.51
C PRO A 44 -0.76 -14.46 -17.21
N THR A 45 -1.33 -13.44 -16.56
CA THR A 45 -0.75 -12.81 -15.36
C THR A 45 -1.64 -12.85 -14.12
N HIS A 46 -2.96 -13.04 -14.29
CA HIS A 46 -3.94 -12.98 -13.23
C HIS A 46 -5.08 -13.99 -13.45
N THR A 47 -5.73 -14.41 -12.38
CA THR A 47 -6.98 -15.18 -12.44
C THR A 47 -8.15 -14.26 -12.09
N VAL A 48 -9.17 -14.24 -12.95
CA VAL A 48 -10.43 -13.52 -12.69
C VAL A 48 -11.40 -14.50 -12.05
N PHE A 49 -11.93 -14.18 -10.86
CA PHE A 49 -12.92 -14.99 -10.16
C PHE A 49 -14.32 -14.40 -10.35
N LEU A 50 -15.28 -15.23 -10.77
CA LEU A 50 -16.71 -14.92 -10.73
C LEU A 50 -17.27 -15.44 -9.40
N ALA A 51 -17.96 -14.58 -8.67
CA ALA A 51 -18.45 -14.92 -7.34
C ALA A 51 -19.86 -14.39 -7.06
N GLU A 52 -20.66 -15.22 -6.39
CA GLU A 52 -21.98 -14.90 -5.87
C GLU A 52 -21.86 -14.19 -4.52
N ILE A 53 -22.62 -13.12 -4.29
CA ILE A 53 -22.65 -12.39 -3.02
C ILE A 53 -23.57 -13.12 -2.04
N LEU A 54 -23.01 -13.58 -0.92
CA LEU A 54 -23.77 -14.26 0.16
C LEU A 54 -24.19 -13.30 1.27
N ALA A 55 -23.36 -12.31 1.57
CA ALA A 55 -23.63 -11.29 2.59
C ALA A 55 -22.82 -10.03 2.32
N GLY A 56 -23.16 -8.93 2.98
CA GLY A 56 -22.38 -7.70 2.93
C GLY A 56 -22.73 -6.72 4.04
N SER A 57 -22.13 -5.54 3.99
CA SER A 57 -22.48 -4.45 4.90
C SER A 57 -23.87 -3.88 4.58
N ASP A 58 -24.67 -3.58 5.61
CA ASP A 58 -25.97 -2.93 5.44
C ASP A 58 -25.86 -1.48 4.93
N LYS A 59 -24.73 -0.83 5.20
CA LYS A 59 -24.46 0.56 4.85
C LYS A 59 -22.99 0.73 4.47
N THR A 60 -22.75 1.67 3.58
CA THR A 60 -21.41 2.17 3.28
C THR A 60 -21.07 3.29 4.26
N VAL A 61 -19.84 3.28 4.81
CA VAL A 61 -19.35 4.29 5.76
C VAL A 61 -18.13 5.00 5.16
N GLY A 62 -18.17 6.33 5.15
CA GLY A 62 -17.08 7.16 4.60
C GLY A 62 -17.00 7.13 3.08
N ASP A 63 -16.00 7.82 2.54
CA ASP A 63 -15.79 7.98 1.11
C ASP A 63 -14.85 6.88 0.58
N PRO A 64 -15.29 6.05 -0.39
CA PRO A 64 -14.43 5.06 -1.00
C PRO A 64 -13.21 5.70 -1.67
N MET A 65 -12.03 5.17 -1.37
CA MET A 65 -10.82 5.57 -2.08
C MET A 65 -10.93 5.15 -3.54
N THR A 66 -10.84 6.11 -4.45
CA THR A 66 -10.72 5.82 -5.88
C THR A 66 -9.28 5.54 -6.25
N TYR A 67 -9.08 4.69 -7.25
CA TYR A 67 -7.73 4.44 -7.77
C TYR A 67 -7.07 5.71 -8.31
N ALA A 68 -7.87 6.60 -8.92
CA ALA A 68 -7.40 7.91 -9.37
C ALA A 68 -6.88 8.79 -8.21
N TYR A 69 -7.54 8.76 -7.06
CA TYR A 69 -7.10 9.48 -5.87
C TYR A 69 -5.80 8.92 -5.28
N TYR A 70 -5.65 7.60 -5.24
CA TYR A 70 -4.42 6.93 -4.77
C TYR A 70 -3.18 7.39 -5.55
N HIS A 71 -3.29 7.51 -6.87
CA HIS A 71 -2.20 7.98 -7.72
C HIS A 71 -1.96 9.49 -7.61
N LYS A 72 -3.01 10.30 -7.69
CA LYS A 72 -2.88 11.76 -7.79
C LYS A 72 -2.52 12.43 -6.46
N VAL A 73 -3.03 11.90 -5.35
CA VAL A 73 -2.95 12.57 -4.03
C VAL A 73 -2.05 11.80 -3.09
N ILE A 74 -2.27 10.49 -2.94
CA ILE A 74 -1.45 9.66 -2.04
C ILE A 74 -0.05 9.41 -2.66
N LYS A 75 0.13 9.67 -3.97
CA LYS A 75 1.37 9.40 -4.74
C LYS A 75 1.86 7.95 -4.57
N GLY A 76 0.91 7.05 -4.35
CA GLY A 76 1.19 5.65 -4.11
C GLY A 76 1.62 4.97 -5.40
N ASN A 77 2.69 4.17 -5.35
CA ASN A 77 3.10 3.40 -6.51
C ASN A 77 2.31 2.09 -6.54
N ALA A 78 1.77 1.75 -7.70
CA ALA A 78 1.28 0.40 -7.92
C ALA A 78 2.48 -0.56 -7.99
N PRO A 79 2.37 -1.81 -7.53
CA PRO A 79 3.44 -2.79 -7.69
C PRO A 79 3.60 -3.15 -9.17
N LYS A 80 4.82 -3.49 -9.61
CA LYS A 80 5.14 -3.83 -11.01
C LYS A 80 4.24 -4.90 -11.63
N ASN A 81 3.71 -5.80 -10.80
CA ASN A 81 2.86 -6.90 -11.26
C ASN A 81 1.37 -6.52 -11.32
N ALA A 82 0.97 -5.32 -10.87
CA ALA A 82 -0.42 -4.88 -10.98
C ALA A 82 -0.74 -4.49 -12.43
N PRO A 83 -1.96 -4.81 -12.92
CA PRO A 83 -2.38 -4.45 -14.28
C PRO A 83 -2.46 -2.93 -14.51
N THR A 84 -2.47 -2.16 -13.42
CA THR A 84 -2.54 -0.70 -13.39
C THR A 84 -1.22 -0.04 -12.99
N TYR A 85 -0.10 -0.78 -13.08
CA TYR A 85 1.25 -0.23 -12.91
C TYR A 85 1.54 0.81 -13.98
N GLN A 86 1.97 1.98 -13.54
CA GLN A 86 2.53 3.02 -14.40
C GLN A 86 3.97 3.23 -13.95
N GLU A 87 4.90 3.25 -14.90
CA GLU A 87 6.27 3.66 -14.61
C GLU A 87 6.22 5.11 -14.10
N PRO A 88 6.86 5.42 -12.96
CA PRO A 88 6.86 6.77 -12.44
C PRO A 88 7.52 7.69 -13.45
N ASP A 89 6.80 8.76 -13.81
CA ASP A 89 7.28 9.80 -14.72
C ASP A 89 8.52 10.47 -14.11
N PRO A 90 9.68 10.51 -14.80
CA PRO A 90 10.90 11.13 -14.28
C PRO A 90 10.76 12.63 -13.97
N ASP A 91 9.69 13.30 -14.42
CA ASP A 91 9.58 14.77 -14.42
C ASP A 91 8.84 15.39 -13.22
N LEU A 92 8.63 14.66 -12.11
CA LEU A 92 8.12 15.23 -10.84
C LEU A 92 9.24 15.91 -10.02
N SER A 93 10.06 16.71 -10.69
CA SER A 93 11.21 17.46 -10.17
C SER A 93 10.79 18.84 -9.63
N GLY A 94 10.08 18.83 -8.49
CA GLY A 94 10.07 19.97 -7.58
C GLY A 94 11.39 20.05 -6.81
N ASN A 95 12.00 21.24 -6.84
CA ASN A 95 13.39 21.61 -6.53
C ASN A 95 13.98 21.22 -5.15
N ASP A 96 15.31 21.09 -5.19
CA ASP A 96 16.35 21.36 -4.16
C ASP A 96 16.58 20.43 -2.95
N GLY A 97 17.79 19.86 -2.91
CA GLY A 97 18.50 19.45 -1.69
C GLY A 97 18.36 17.98 -1.27
N ASP A 98 19.45 17.45 -0.69
CA ASP A 98 19.71 16.08 -0.20
C ASP A 98 18.54 15.40 0.54
N SER A 99 17.51 15.00 -0.19
CA SER A 99 16.33 14.35 0.37
C SER A 99 16.47 12.84 0.28
N PHE A 100 16.33 12.17 1.42
CA PHE A 100 16.31 10.71 1.50
C PHE A 100 14.88 10.22 1.36
N ILE A 101 14.64 9.33 0.40
CA ILE A 101 13.31 8.77 0.14
C ILE A 101 13.24 7.29 0.52
N CYS A 102 12.22 6.93 1.28
CA CYS A 102 11.93 5.53 1.59
C CYS A 102 11.53 4.79 0.31
N ARG A 103 12.26 3.73 -0.07
CA ARG A 103 11.91 2.95 -1.28
C ARG A 103 10.62 2.15 -1.16
N ILE A 104 10.11 1.96 0.06
CA ILE A 104 8.91 1.16 0.34
C ILE A 104 7.64 2.02 0.27
N CYS A 105 7.58 3.12 1.03
CA CYS A 105 6.38 3.96 1.15
C CYS A 105 6.52 5.37 0.56
N LYS A 106 7.71 5.72 0.03
CA LYS A 106 8.02 7.04 -0.56
C LYS A 106 7.99 8.22 0.43
N TYR A 107 7.97 7.95 1.73
CA TYR A 107 8.24 8.99 2.73
C TYR A 107 9.56 9.69 2.43
N VAL A 108 9.52 11.01 2.30
CA VAL A 108 10.69 11.85 2.13
C VAL A 108 11.08 12.36 3.51
N TYR A 109 12.30 12.03 3.95
CA TYR A 109 12.85 12.58 5.16
C TYR A 109 13.06 14.10 4.97
N SER A 110 12.48 14.89 5.86
CA SER A 110 12.47 16.35 5.77
C SER A 110 12.78 17.03 7.11
N ASP A 111 13.40 16.31 8.04
CA ASP A 111 13.80 16.91 9.32
C ASP A 111 15.02 17.82 9.09
N SER A 112 14.90 19.08 9.46
CA SER A 112 15.99 20.07 9.35
C SER A 112 16.92 20.07 10.56
N SER A 113 16.55 19.38 11.63
CA SER A 113 17.27 19.39 12.91
C SER A 113 18.27 18.25 13.05
N VAL A 114 18.03 17.12 12.38
CA VAL A 114 18.91 15.96 12.38
C VAL A 114 19.18 15.56 10.92
N PRO A 115 20.44 15.46 10.48
CA PRO A 115 20.76 14.89 9.18
C PRO A 115 20.38 13.40 9.12
N PHE A 116 19.93 12.93 7.96
CA PHE A 116 19.55 11.51 7.80
C PHE A 116 20.72 10.57 8.10
N GLU A 117 21.97 10.94 7.76
CA GLU A 117 23.15 10.13 8.08
C GLU A 117 23.33 9.94 9.59
N GLU A 118 22.98 10.92 10.41
CA GLU A 118 23.17 10.92 11.87
C GLU A 118 22.06 10.18 12.62
N LEU A 119 21.02 9.71 11.93
CA LEU A 119 19.97 8.91 12.56
C LEU A 119 20.56 7.61 13.16
N PRO A 120 20.06 7.15 14.32
CA PRO A 120 20.41 5.85 14.86
C PRO A 120 20.16 4.68 13.88
N ASP A 121 20.91 3.59 14.02
CA ASP A 121 20.76 2.40 13.15
C ASP A 121 19.44 1.66 13.34
N ASP A 122 18.82 1.79 14.52
CA ASP A 122 17.52 1.27 14.87
C ASP A 122 16.37 2.19 14.44
N TRP A 123 16.68 3.34 13.84
CA TRP A 123 15.66 4.24 13.31
C TRP A 123 14.90 3.58 12.14
N VAL A 124 13.57 3.67 12.21
CA VAL A 124 12.65 3.12 11.22
C VAL A 124 11.80 4.20 10.59
N CYS A 125 11.40 3.98 9.34
CA CYS A 125 10.49 4.87 8.63
C CYS A 125 9.19 5.05 9.43
N PRO A 126 8.78 6.30 9.75
CA PRO A 126 7.59 6.55 10.57
C PRO A 126 6.28 6.16 9.87
N ILE A 127 6.31 6.00 8.54
CA ILE A 127 5.13 5.65 7.74
C ILE A 127 4.95 4.14 7.61
N CYS A 128 6.02 3.36 7.53
CA CYS A 128 5.93 1.92 7.17
C CYS A 128 6.82 0.98 7.98
N GLY A 129 7.59 1.48 8.95
CA GLY A 129 8.47 0.68 9.79
C GLY A 129 9.70 0.11 9.08
N ALA A 130 9.95 0.48 7.82
CA ALA A 130 11.13 0.04 7.08
C ALA A 130 12.44 0.52 7.75
N PRO A 131 13.51 -0.29 7.77
CA PRO A 131 14.78 0.12 8.36
C PRO A 131 15.40 1.30 7.59
N LYS A 132 16.30 2.05 8.25
CA LYS A 132 17.07 3.14 7.63
C LYS A 132 17.72 2.77 6.29
N SER A 133 18.18 1.52 6.14
CA SER A 133 18.76 0.97 4.89
C SER A 133 17.79 0.90 3.69
N ALA A 134 16.48 1.06 3.93
CA ALA A 134 15.48 1.12 2.86
C ALA A 134 15.41 2.50 2.17
N PHE A 135 16.09 3.53 2.69
CA PHE A 135 16.13 4.87 2.10
C PHE A 135 17.22 5.01 1.04
N GLN A 136 16.99 5.88 0.06
CA GLN A 136 17.94 6.20 -0.99
C GLN A 136 18.06 7.72 -1.11
N ARG A 137 19.28 8.23 -1.35
CA ARG A 137 19.50 9.64 -1.71
C ARG A 137 18.82 9.92 -3.04
N LYS A 138 18.02 10.97 -3.09
CA LYS A 138 17.52 11.52 -4.35
C LYS A 138 18.70 12.19 -5.05
N THR A 139 19.36 11.48 -5.97
CA THR A 139 20.41 12.09 -6.80
C THR A 139 19.77 13.07 -7.78
N PRO A 140 20.35 14.26 -7.98
CA PRO A 140 19.88 15.17 -9.03
C PRO A 140 20.11 14.49 -10.38
N SER A 141 19.04 14.27 -11.12
CA SER A 141 19.11 13.85 -12.52
C SER A 141 19.60 15.03 -13.35
N THR A 142 20.76 14.86 -14.01
CA THR A 142 21.27 15.75 -15.06
C THR A 142 20.43 15.61 -16.32
#